data_AF-A0AA96GFA4-F1
#
_entry.id   AF-A0AA96GFA4-F1
#
_cell.length_a   1.000
_cell.length_b   1.000
_cell.length_c   1.000
_cell.angle_alpha   90.00
_cell.angle_beta   90.00
_cell.angle_gamma   90.00
#
_symmetry.space_group_name_H-M   'P 1'
#
loop_
_entity.id
_entity.type
_entity.pdbx_description
1 polymer ?
#
loop_
_entity_poly.entity_id
_entity_poly.type
_entity_poly.pdbx_seq_one_letter_code
_entity_poly.pdbx_strand_id
1 'polypeptide(L)'
;MKRGAPRLGSTELESVKLYTLDGKYARALFHYQGEATHKAILQYLRNEFGKTNDPYGSTIRGLNQQYNWRGPETEITLTYHGFRERGTLTVEGRIYAPLFLDTLSENSY
;
A
#
# COMPACT_ATOMS: atom_id res chain seq x y z
N MET A 1 -13.57 -15.62 -12.81
CA MET A 1 -13.21 -14.46 -13.66
C MET A 1 -11.77 -14.06 -13.34
N LYS A 2 -10.86 -14.10 -14.32
CA LYS A 2 -9.53 -13.48 -14.15
C LYS A 2 -9.75 -11.97 -14.24
N ARG A 3 -9.82 -11.28 -13.10
CA ARG A 3 -9.71 -9.82 -13.09
C ARG A 3 -8.33 -9.50 -13.69
N GLY A 4 -8.29 -8.66 -14.72
CA GLY A 4 -7.03 -8.19 -15.30
C GLY A 4 -6.14 -7.59 -14.20
N ALA A 5 -4.84 -7.50 -14.47
CA ALA A 5 -3.89 -6.93 -13.53
C ALA A 5 -4.37 -5.56 -13.03
N PRO A 6 -4.42 -5.32 -11.70
CA PRO A 6 -4.90 -4.06 -11.15
C PRO A 6 -4.03 -2.91 -11.64
N ARG A 7 -4.64 -1.74 -11.84
CA ARG A 7 -3.92 -0.55 -12.32
C ARG A 7 -4.05 0.60 -11.33
N LEU A 8 -2.96 1.35 -11.17
CA LEU A 8 -2.93 2.62 -10.45
C LEU A 8 -2.41 3.70 -11.42
N GLY A 9 -3.31 4.60 -11.82
CA GLY A 9 -3.06 5.45 -12.99
C GLY A 9 -2.77 4.58 -14.23
N SER A 10 -1.64 4.82 -14.88
CA SER A 10 -1.14 4.00 -16.00
C SER A 10 -0.27 2.81 -15.57
N THR A 11 -0.01 2.63 -14.27
CA THR A 11 0.90 1.60 -13.76
C THR A 11 0.16 0.30 -13.53
N GLU A 12 0.61 -0.79 -14.15
CA GLU A 12 0.11 -2.14 -13.90
C GLU A 12 0.77 -2.75 -12.65
N LEU A 13 -0.04 -3.34 -11.78
CA LEU A 13 0.38 -3.96 -10.52
C LEU A 13 0.18 -5.47 -10.61
N GLU A 14 0.94 -6.24 -9.84
CA GLU A 14 0.91 -7.71 -9.94
C GLU A 14 -0.38 -8.30 -9.40
N SER A 15 -0.85 -7.79 -8.26
CA SER A 15 -2.04 -8.31 -7.61
C SER A 15 -2.68 -7.28 -6.69
N VAL A 16 -3.96 -7.51 -6.38
CA VAL A 16 -4.70 -6.82 -5.33
C VAL A 16 -5.45 -7.85 -4.51
N LYS A 17 -5.39 -7.70 -3.19
CA LYS A 17 -6.25 -8.41 -2.25
C LYS A 17 -7.11 -7.40 -1.51
N LEU A 18 -8.43 -7.56 -1.65
CA LEU A 18 -9.43 -6.74 -0.97
C LEU A 18 -9.87 -7.46 0.31
N TYR A 19 -9.96 -6.69 1.39
CA TYR A 19 -10.38 -7.14 2.70
C TYR A 19 -11.59 -6.33 3.14
N THR A 20 -12.57 -7.02 3.71
CA THR A 20 -13.80 -6.44 4.22
C THR A 20 -14.11 -7.02 5.60
N LEU A 21 -14.70 -6.21 6.47
CA LEU A 21 -15.26 -6.63 7.75
C LEU A 21 -16.74 -6.26 7.76
N ASP A 22 -17.61 -7.23 8.04
CA ASP A 22 -19.08 -7.06 8.03
C ASP A 22 -19.62 -6.41 6.74
N GLY A 23 -19.06 -6.81 5.59
CA GLY A 23 -19.43 -6.26 4.28
C GLY A 23 -18.90 -4.84 4.02
N LYS A 24 -18.16 -4.24 4.95
CA LYS A 24 -17.59 -2.90 4.82
C LYS A 24 -16.11 -2.97 4.46
N TYR A 25 -15.65 -2.00 3.66
CA TYR A 25 -14.27 -1.94 3.20
C TYR A 25 -13.30 -1.76 4.37
N ALA A 26 -12.33 -2.68 4.49
CA ALA A 26 -11.25 -2.58 5.46
C ALA A 26 -9.94 -2.17 4.79
N ARG A 27 -9.45 -2.96 3.84
CA ARG A 27 -8.11 -2.77 3.24
C ARG A 27 -8.07 -3.25 1.80
N ALA A 28 -7.30 -2.56 0.96
CA ALA A 28 -6.79 -3.07 -0.29
C ALA A 28 -5.26 -3.18 -0.18
N LEU A 29 -4.72 -4.36 -0.44
CA LEU A 29 -3.28 -4.63 -0.46
C LEU A 29 -2.87 -4.97 -1.88
N PHE A 30 -2.03 -4.13 -2.47
CA PHE A 30 -1.47 -4.34 -3.79
C PHE A 30 -0.01 -4.77 -3.67
N HIS A 31 0.41 -5.68 -4.54
CA HIS A 31 1.82 -6.05 -4.72
C HIS A 31 2.32 -5.58 -6.08
N TYR A 32 3.57 -5.16 -6.11
CA TYR A 32 4.26 -4.77 -7.32
C TYR A 32 5.75 -5.06 -7.23
N GLN A 33 6.40 -5.11 -8.40
CA GLN A 33 7.83 -5.36 -8.53
C GLN A 33 8.50 -4.29 -9.40
N GLY A 34 9.77 -4.01 -9.09
CA GLY A 34 10.66 -3.15 -9.86
C GLY A 34 10.73 -1.72 -9.35
N GLU A 35 11.94 -1.15 -9.41
CA GLU A 35 12.19 0.24 -9.00
C GLU A 35 11.45 1.26 -9.88
N ALA A 36 11.33 0.97 -11.19
CA ALA A 36 10.60 1.83 -12.12
C ALA A 36 9.11 1.94 -11.74
N THR A 37 8.48 0.80 -11.44
CA THR A 37 7.10 0.73 -10.95
C THR A 37 6.95 1.47 -9.64
N HIS A 38 7.89 1.29 -8.70
CA HIS A 38 7.91 2.02 -7.43
C HIS A 38 7.89 3.54 -7.64
N LYS A 39 8.79 4.05 -8.48
CA LYS A 39 8.91 5.48 -8.78
C LYS A 39 7.64 6.03 -9.44
N ALA A 40 7.03 5.27 -10.35
CA ALA A 40 5.77 5.65 -10.99
C ALA A 40 4.61 5.74 -9.98
N ILE A 41 4.47 4.76 -9.09
CA ILE A 41 3.46 4.79 -8.01
C ILE A 41 3.71 5.96 -7.07
N LEU A 42 4.95 6.17 -6.62
CA LEU A 42 5.31 7.28 -5.73
C LEU A 42 5.02 8.63 -6.37
N GLN A 43 5.34 8.80 -7.65
CA GLN A 43 5.03 10.03 -8.39
C GLN A 43 3.52 10.25 -8.50
N TYR A 44 2.77 9.21 -8.84
CA TYR A 44 1.31 9.28 -8.90
C TYR A 44 0.71 9.73 -7.56
N LEU A 45 1.07 9.07 -6.45
CA LEU A 45 0.56 9.41 -5.12
C LEU A 45 0.96 10.83 -4.68
N ARG A 46 2.16 11.30 -5.04
CA ARG A 46 2.59 12.68 -4.76
C ARG A 46 1.78 13.71 -5.53
N ASN A 47 1.41 13.41 -6.77
CA ASN A 47 0.59 14.31 -7.58
C ASN A 47 -0.85 14.38 -7.06
N GLU A 48 -1.42 13.23 -6.68
CA GLU A 48 -2.81 13.15 -6.22
C GLU A 48 -3.01 13.65 -4.77
N PHE A 49 -2.09 13.31 -3.86
CA PHE A 49 -2.27 13.50 -2.42
C PHE A 49 -1.24 14.42 -1.77
N GLY A 50 -0.34 15.01 -2.56
CA GLY A 50 0.73 15.87 -2.08
C GLY A 50 1.97 15.10 -1.60
N LYS A 51 3.01 15.85 -1.20
CA LYS A 51 4.26 15.25 -0.71
C LYS A 51 4.09 14.75 0.72
N THR A 52 4.59 13.55 1.01
CA THR A 52 4.77 13.06 2.38
C THR A 52 6.12 13.56 2.92
N ASN A 53 6.31 13.47 4.23
CA ASN A 53 7.64 13.55 4.81
C ASN A 53 8.53 12.44 4.20
N ASP A 54 9.82 12.74 4.03
CA ASP A 54 10.81 11.78 3.54
C ASP A 54 10.84 10.52 4.43
N PRO A 55 11.18 9.34 3.87
CA PRO A 55 10.97 8.06 4.54
C PRO A 55 11.65 8.02 5.92
N TYR A 56 10.88 7.74 6.95
CA TYR A 56 11.39 7.42 8.28
C TYR A 56 12.26 6.17 8.16
N GLY A 57 13.58 6.31 8.33
CA GLY A 57 14.53 5.20 8.16
C GLY A 57 15.36 5.28 6.87
N SER A 58 15.88 6.47 6.54
CA SER A 58 16.97 6.62 5.56
C SER A 58 18.25 5.95 6.10
N THR A 59 18.28 4.62 6.08
CA THR A 59 19.40 3.81 6.56
C THR A 59 19.89 2.94 5.41
N ILE A 60 21.10 3.27 4.95
CA ILE A 60 21.91 2.56 3.95
C ILE A 60 21.18 2.36 2.59
N ARG A 61 21.36 3.31 1.68
CA ARG A 61 21.05 3.20 0.23
C ARG A 61 19.60 2.85 -0.18
N GLY A 62 18.57 3.29 0.55
CA GLY A 62 17.18 3.09 0.08
C GLY A 62 16.73 1.62 0.02
N LEU A 63 17.38 0.76 0.81
CA LEU A 63 17.06 -0.67 0.93
C LEU A 63 15.63 -0.93 1.41
N ASN A 64 15.09 -0.05 2.24
CA ASN A 64 13.68 -0.05 2.62
C ASN A 64 13.17 1.40 2.58
N GLN A 65 12.07 1.62 1.88
CA GLN A 65 11.42 2.94 1.77
C GLN A 65 9.96 2.79 2.19
N GLN A 66 9.46 3.75 2.96
CA GLN A 66 8.05 3.82 3.34
C GLN A 66 7.55 5.26 3.26
N TYR A 67 6.40 5.45 2.61
CA TYR A 67 5.70 6.72 2.48
C TYR A 67 4.26 6.55 2.95
N ASN A 68 3.74 7.53 3.69
CA ASN A 68 2.40 7.47 4.26
C ASN A 68 1.60 8.74 3.94
N TRP A 69 0.39 8.59 3.41
CA TRP A 69 -0.60 9.66 3.25
C TRP A 69 -1.79 9.37 4.16
N ARG A 70 -2.16 10.33 4.99
CA ARG A 70 -3.27 10.19 5.93
C ARG A 70 -4.37 11.19 5.57
N GLY A 71 -5.50 10.67 5.10
CA GLY A 71 -6.73 11.41 4.91
C GLY A 71 -7.69 11.28 6.11
N PRO A 72 -8.86 11.92 6.04
CA PRO A 72 -9.87 11.84 7.11
C PRO A 72 -10.41 10.40 7.27
N GLU A 73 -10.65 9.70 6.16
CA GLU A 73 -11.28 8.37 6.15
C GLU A 73 -10.32 7.24 5.79
N THR A 74 -9.24 7.55 5.08
CA THR A 74 -8.31 6.55 4.54
C THR A 74 -6.86 6.84 4.87
N GLU A 75 -6.06 5.79 4.99
CA GLU A 75 -4.61 5.85 5.08
C GLU A 75 -4.00 5.07 3.92
N ILE A 76 -2.98 5.64 3.28
CA ILE A 76 -2.24 5.02 2.19
C ILE A 76 -0.80 4.84 2.63
N THR A 77 -0.30 3.61 2.56
CA THR A 77 1.06 3.24 2.90
C THR A 77 1.74 2.59 1.70
N LEU A 78 2.79 3.21 1.19
CA LEU A 78 3.63 2.66 0.13
C LEU A 78 4.94 2.17 0.74
N THR A 79 5.23 0.88 0.64
CA THR A 79 6.53 0.31 1.03
C THR A 79 7.29 -0.23 -0.17
N TYR A 80 8.61 -0.19 -0.09
CA TYR A 80 9.50 -0.76 -1.10
C TYR A 80 10.76 -1.33 -0.47
N HIS A 81 11.07 -2.59 -0.80
CA HIS A 81 12.25 -3.33 -0.39
C HIS A 81 13.23 -3.39 -1.56
N GLY A 82 14.19 -2.47 -1.59
CA GLY A 82 15.13 -2.30 -2.70
C GLY A 82 15.99 -3.52 -3.01
N PHE A 83 16.37 -4.34 -2.00
CA PHE A 83 17.15 -5.56 -2.24
C PHE A 83 16.38 -6.62 -3.06
N ARG A 84 15.07 -6.69 -2.88
CA ARG A 84 14.20 -7.66 -3.56
C ARG A 84 13.45 -7.05 -4.73
N GLU A 85 13.59 -5.73 -4.92
CA GLU A 85 12.79 -4.90 -5.80
C GLU A 85 11.28 -5.14 -5.68
N ARG A 86 10.80 -5.38 -4.46
CA ARG A 86 9.38 -5.66 -4.20
C ARG A 86 8.78 -4.57 -3.34
N GLY A 87 7.57 -4.17 -3.64
CA GLY A 87 6.84 -3.24 -2.82
C GLY A 87 5.39 -3.61 -2.62
N THR A 88 4.80 -2.96 -1.63
CA THR A 88 3.37 -3.05 -1.37
C THR A 88 2.77 -1.66 -1.33
N LEU A 89 1.53 -1.54 -1.80
CA LEU A 89 0.69 -0.37 -1.59
C LEU A 89 -0.51 -0.83 -0.80
N THR A 90 -0.71 -0.25 0.38
CA THR A 90 -1.85 -0.54 1.23
C THR A 90 -2.74 0.70 1.26
N VAL A 91 -4.03 0.52 1.01
CA VAL A 91 -5.07 1.55 1.18
C VAL A 91 -6.03 1.05 2.24
N GLU A 92 -6.17 1.78 3.33
CA GLU A 92 -6.86 1.32 4.53
C GLU A 92 -7.98 2.27 4.92
N GLY A 93 -9.14 1.74 5.27
CA GLY A 93 -10.17 2.52 5.95
C GLY A 93 -9.79 2.71 7.42
N ARG A 94 -9.80 3.95 7.91
CA ARG A 94 -9.36 4.28 9.28
C ARG A 94 -10.23 3.69 10.40
N ILE A 95 -11.42 3.20 10.07
CA ILE A 95 -12.35 2.56 11.02
C ILE A 95 -12.24 1.03 10.93
N TYR A 96 -12.42 0.47 9.73
CA TYR A 96 -12.55 -0.98 9.57
C TYR A 96 -11.24 -1.72 9.38
N ALA A 97 -10.14 -1.06 8.97
CA ALA A 97 -8.85 -1.74 8.87
C ALA A 97 -8.30 -2.17 10.23
N PRO A 98 -8.28 -1.31 11.27
CA PRO A 98 -7.85 -1.72 12.61
C PRO A 98 -8.69 -2.87 13.16
N LEU A 99 -10.03 -2.75 13.08
CA LEU A 99 -10.96 -3.80 13.54
C LEU A 99 -10.73 -5.13 12.81
N PHE A 100 -10.50 -5.08 11.49
CA PHE A 100 -10.19 -6.28 10.72
C PHE A 100 -8.89 -6.94 11.20
N LEU A 101 -7.84 -6.16 11.48
CA LEU A 101 -6.56 -6.68 11.97
C LEU A 101 -6.70 -7.32 13.36
N ASP A 102 -7.51 -6.73 14.23
CA ASP A 102 -7.80 -7.29 15.56
C ASP A 102 -8.42 -8.69 15.42
N THR A 103 -9.41 -8.87 14.54
CA THR A 103 -10.00 -10.21 14.28
C THR A 103 -8.99 -11.24 13.79
N LEU A 104 -7.97 -10.84 13.02
CA LEU A 104 -6.92 -11.77 12.58
C LEU A 104 -6.02 -12.18 13.74
N SER A 105 -5.70 -11.23 14.63
CA SER A 105 -4.87 -11.48 15.80
C SER A 105 -5.54 -12.42 16.81
N GLU A 106 -6.86 -12.30 17.00
CA GLU A 106 -7.64 -13.16 17.89
C GLU A 106 -7.76 -14.61 17.36
N ASN A 107 -7.81 -14.77 16.04
CA ASN A 107 -7.90 -16.08 15.38
C ASN A 107 -6.55 -16.79 15.19
N SER A 108 -5.46 -16.25 15.76
CA SER A 108 -4.10 -16.80 15.63
C SER A 108 -3.68 -17.71 16.80
N TYR A 109 -4.62 -18.12 17.65
CA TYR A 109 -4.40 -18.98 18.83
C TYR A 109 -5.06 -20.36 18.68
#